data_AF-A0A3N4MH39-F1
#
_entry.id   AF-A0A3N4MH39-F1
#
_cell.length_a   1.000
_cell.length_b   1.000
_cell.length_c   1.000
_cell.angle_alpha   90.00
_cell.angle_beta   90.00
_cell.angle_gamma   90.00
#
_symmetry.space_group_name_H-M   'P 1'
#
loop_
_entity.id
_entity.type
_entity.pdbx_description
1 polymer ?
#
loop_
_entity_poly.entity_id
_entity_poly.type
_entity_poly.pdbx_seq_one_letter_code
_entity_poly.pdbx_strand_id
1 'polypeptide(L)'
;MYPTWSLDQVTLPHDADGIHFGLYSDGRLATVVSLFIEGDSAQFRKLATAHDQQGKGFGKLMMRHLEEVCRQRGIGTLWCNARETALSFYQQLGFTVFSERFFKDDLPFFKMKIPVKPAQAKGFTIIPAIDIIGGKCVRLTQGDYAQQKVYNENPLEVAMEFEDSGIQRLHLVDLDGAKKGAVVNWKVLETIAAKTGLTIDFGGGIKSGDDLKIVFESGAELATIGSVAVKQPELFFSWLDQYGADKMFLGADVKEEMIAVGGWLETTDRSVFDFLRTNLERGVKEVFCTDIAKDGLLQGPSTELYKKIIAELPGIRLTASGGVSHIGDVEELQAAGLAGVIIGKAIYEGRITLPELKKFI
;
A
#
# COMPACT_ATOMS: atom_id res chain seq x y z
N MET A 1 -28.32 -7.24 11.23
CA MET A 1 -27.83 -6.14 12.09
C MET A 1 -28.89 -5.61 13.04
N TYR A 2 -30.11 -5.35 12.54
CA TYR A 2 -31.27 -5.00 13.35
C TYR A 2 -32.40 -6.00 13.05
N PRO A 3 -32.30 -7.26 13.53
CA PRO A 3 -33.16 -8.35 13.07
C PRO A 3 -34.64 -8.17 13.43
N THR A 4 -34.95 -7.28 14.38
CA THR A 4 -36.30 -7.01 14.87
C THR A 4 -36.90 -5.70 14.34
N TRP A 5 -36.18 -4.98 13.49
CA TRP A 5 -36.60 -3.66 13.00
C TRP A 5 -37.08 -3.79 11.55
N SER A 6 -38.20 -3.15 11.22
CA SER A 6 -38.67 -2.98 9.84
C SER A 6 -37.74 -2.06 9.04
N LEU A 7 -37.89 -2.08 7.70
CA LEU A 7 -37.13 -1.22 6.81
C LEU A 7 -37.33 0.26 7.17
N ASP A 8 -38.58 0.68 7.37
CA ASP A 8 -38.92 2.06 7.75
C ASP A 8 -38.24 2.51 9.06
N GLN A 9 -38.04 1.59 10.01
CA GLN A 9 -37.35 1.89 11.28
C GLN A 9 -35.84 2.03 11.12
N VAL A 10 -35.26 1.47 10.06
CA VAL A 10 -33.81 1.56 9.79
C VAL A 10 -33.46 2.60 8.75
N THR A 11 -34.40 2.97 7.86
CA THR A 11 -34.26 4.03 6.87
C THR A 11 -33.95 5.37 7.52
N LEU A 12 -32.95 6.06 7.01
CA LEU A 12 -32.53 7.36 7.52
C LEU A 12 -33.20 8.51 6.75
N PRO A 13 -33.39 9.68 7.36
CA PRO A 13 -33.64 10.92 6.62
C PRO A 13 -32.56 11.10 5.55
N HIS A 14 -32.98 11.40 4.32
CA HIS A 14 -32.11 11.54 3.15
C HIS A 14 -31.36 10.26 2.75
N ASP A 15 -31.89 9.07 3.09
CA ASP A 15 -31.22 7.79 2.77
C ASP A 15 -30.82 7.68 1.29
N ALA A 16 -31.65 8.17 0.37
CA ALA A 16 -31.38 8.16 -1.07
C ALA A 16 -30.13 8.95 -1.49
N ASP A 17 -29.70 9.93 -0.67
CA ASP A 17 -28.51 10.74 -0.90
C ASP A 17 -27.25 10.12 -0.25
N GLY A 18 -27.43 9.02 0.49
CA GLY A 18 -26.38 8.31 1.20
C GLY A 18 -25.64 7.28 0.35
N ILE A 19 -24.38 7.01 0.72
CA ILE A 19 -23.61 5.88 0.19
C ILE A 19 -23.64 4.77 1.23
N HIS A 20 -24.13 3.58 0.85
CA HIS A 20 -24.30 2.46 1.77
C HIS A 20 -23.26 1.38 1.50
N PHE A 21 -22.54 0.98 2.55
CA PHE A 21 -21.49 -0.04 2.47
C PHE A 21 -21.91 -1.29 3.24
N GLY A 22 -21.64 -2.45 2.64
CA GLY A 22 -21.81 -3.76 3.24
C GLY A 22 -20.51 -4.56 3.12
N LEU A 23 -19.96 -5.00 4.26
CA LEU A 23 -18.82 -5.89 4.33
C LEU A 23 -19.33 -7.32 4.46
N TYR A 24 -18.90 -8.19 3.54
CA TYR A 24 -19.23 -9.61 3.54
C TYR A 24 -18.05 -10.44 4.04
N SER A 25 -18.35 -11.48 4.82
CA SER A 25 -17.39 -12.50 5.27
C SER A 25 -18.07 -13.87 5.12
N ASP A 26 -17.39 -14.81 4.47
CA ASP A 26 -17.91 -16.15 4.17
C ASP A 26 -19.29 -16.14 3.49
N GLY A 27 -19.48 -15.21 2.54
CA GLY A 27 -20.74 -15.02 1.82
C GLY A 27 -21.88 -14.43 2.65
N ARG A 28 -21.64 -14.02 3.89
CA ARG A 28 -22.64 -13.42 4.79
C ARG A 28 -22.31 -11.96 5.09
N LEU A 29 -23.34 -11.11 5.15
CA LEU A 29 -23.19 -9.71 5.49
C LEU A 29 -22.80 -9.54 6.96
N ALA A 30 -21.58 -9.06 7.21
CA ALA A 30 -20.94 -9.02 8.53
C ALA A 30 -20.91 -7.63 9.16
N THR A 31 -20.78 -6.56 8.37
CA THR A 31 -20.87 -5.16 8.85
C THR A 31 -21.58 -4.28 7.83
N VAL A 32 -22.37 -3.31 8.28
CA VAL A 32 -23.00 -2.28 7.44
C VAL A 32 -22.71 -0.88 7.97
N VAL A 33 -22.71 0.11 7.10
CA VAL A 33 -22.67 1.53 7.46
C VAL A 33 -23.23 2.39 6.31
N SER A 34 -23.72 3.58 6.62
CA SER A 34 -24.16 4.57 5.62
C SER A 34 -23.37 5.86 5.80
N LEU A 35 -22.92 6.46 4.71
CA LEU A 35 -22.09 7.66 4.67
C LEU A 35 -22.85 8.77 3.93
N PHE A 36 -22.96 9.93 4.57
CA PHE A 36 -23.64 11.11 4.04
C PHE A 36 -22.61 12.23 3.93
N ILE A 37 -22.46 12.82 2.74
CA ILE A 37 -21.41 13.80 2.44
C ILE A 37 -22.05 15.18 2.29
N GLU A 38 -21.51 16.16 3.00
CA GLU A 38 -21.93 17.56 2.95
C GLU A 38 -20.70 18.47 2.99
N GLY A 39 -20.37 19.05 1.83
CA GLY A 39 -19.17 19.88 1.66
C GLY A 39 -17.89 19.13 2.00
N ASP A 40 -17.09 19.70 2.89
CA ASP A 40 -15.82 19.14 3.38
C ASP A 40 -15.99 18.12 4.53
N SER A 41 -17.23 17.73 4.83
CA SER A 41 -17.53 16.82 5.93
C SER A 41 -18.37 15.63 5.49
N ALA A 42 -18.14 14.49 6.15
CA ALA A 42 -18.98 13.31 5.98
C ALA A 42 -19.45 12.78 7.34
N GLN A 43 -20.75 12.52 7.45
CA GLN A 43 -21.34 11.84 8.58
C GLN A 43 -21.57 10.37 8.25
N PHE A 44 -21.02 9.46 9.06
CA PHE A 44 -21.44 8.06 8.98
C PHE A 44 -22.49 7.73 10.04
N ARG A 45 -23.43 6.85 9.66
CA ARG A 45 -24.61 6.48 10.44
C ARG A 45 -24.86 4.98 10.31
N LYS A 46 -25.57 4.42 11.30
CA LYS A 46 -26.01 3.01 11.33
C LYS A 46 -24.85 1.98 11.19
N LEU A 47 -23.64 2.31 11.65
CA LEU A 47 -22.55 1.34 11.75
C LEU A 47 -22.98 0.19 12.66
N ALA A 48 -23.06 -1.02 12.12
CA ALA A 48 -23.45 -2.20 12.89
C ALA A 48 -22.77 -3.47 12.36
N THR A 49 -22.26 -4.27 13.28
CA THR A 49 -21.64 -5.58 13.02
C THR A 49 -22.50 -6.67 13.62
N ALA A 50 -22.67 -7.77 12.89
CA ALA A 50 -23.52 -8.89 13.32
C ALA A 50 -22.98 -9.46 14.62
N HIS A 51 -23.87 -9.86 15.54
CA HIS A 51 -23.49 -10.26 16.90
C HIS A 51 -22.45 -11.40 16.90
N ASP A 52 -22.60 -12.38 16.01
CA ASP A 52 -21.68 -13.51 15.80
C ASP A 52 -20.37 -13.13 15.07
N GLN A 53 -20.27 -11.89 14.59
CA GLN A 53 -19.11 -11.34 13.87
C GLN A 53 -18.40 -10.22 14.64
N GLN A 54 -18.88 -9.85 15.83
CA GLN A 54 -18.24 -8.87 16.69
C GLN A 54 -16.89 -9.40 17.23
N GLY A 55 -15.96 -8.48 17.52
CA GLY A 55 -14.61 -8.82 17.98
C GLY A 55 -13.63 -9.25 16.88
N LYS A 56 -14.09 -9.52 15.66
CA LYS A 56 -13.25 -9.96 14.52
C LYS A 56 -12.60 -8.82 13.71
N GLY A 57 -12.63 -7.59 14.21
CA GLY A 57 -12.01 -6.44 13.54
C GLY A 57 -12.81 -5.81 12.39
N PHE A 58 -13.94 -6.37 11.94
CA PHE A 58 -14.71 -5.82 10.81
C PHE A 58 -15.19 -4.38 10.99
N GLY A 59 -15.50 -3.97 12.24
CA GLY A 59 -15.80 -2.56 12.52
C GLY A 59 -14.63 -1.64 12.22
N LYS A 60 -13.39 -2.03 12.57
CA LYS A 60 -12.18 -1.26 12.27
C LYS A 60 -11.91 -1.21 10.77
N LEU A 61 -12.09 -2.35 10.08
CA LEU A 61 -11.92 -2.42 8.63
C LEU A 61 -12.91 -1.50 7.90
N MET A 62 -14.18 -1.48 8.33
CA MET A 62 -15.18 -0.57 7.80
C MET A 62 -14.80 0.90 8.03
N MET A 63 -14.28 1.25 9.20
CA MET A 63 -13.83 2.62 9.47
C MET A 63 -12.67 3.06 8.58
N ARG A 64 -11.66 2.21 8.39
CA ARG A 64 -10.55 2.47 7.43
C ARG A 64 -11.07 2.72 6.03
N HIS A 65 -12.06 1.93 5.59
CA HIS A 65 -12.68 2.12 4.28
C HIS A 65 -13.41 3.47 4.15
N LEU A 66 -14.15 3.89 5.18
CA LEU A 66 -14.81 5.19 5.17
C LEU A 66 -13.82 6.37 5.12
N GLU A 67 -12.72 6.28 5.88
CA GLU A 67 -11.65 7.28 5.82
C GLU A 67 -11.03 7.37 4.42
N GLU A 68 -10.80 6.23 3.76
CA GLU A 68 -10.29 6.19 2.39
C GLU A 68 -11.28 6.80 1.39
N VAL A 69 -12.58 6.47 1.49
CA VAL A 69 -13.61 7.10 0.65
C VAL A 69 -13.64 8.62 0.85
N CYS A 70 -13.50 9.09 2.09
CA CYS A 70 -13.42 10.52 2.38
C CYS A 70 -12.17 11.14 1.75
N ARG A 71 -11.02 10.48 1.89
CA ARG A 71 -9.75 10.92 1.34
C ARG A 71 -9.79 11.07 -0.18
N GLN A 72 -10.33 10.07 -0.89
CA GLN A 72 -10.46 10.08 -2.35
C GLN A 72 -11.39 11.19 -2.86
N ARG A 73 -12.37 11.58 -2.03
CA ARG A 73 -13.33 12.64 -2.34
C ARG A 73 -12.90 14.01 -1.84
N GLY A 74 -11.70 14.14 -1.28
CA GLY A 74 -11.18 15.39 -0.75
C GLY A 74 -11.95 15.93 0.46
N ILE A 75 -12.58 15.04 1.23
CA ILE A 75 -13.35 15.37 2.44
C ILE A 75 -12.38 15.44 3.61
N GLY A 76 -12.34 16.56 4.33
CA GLY A 76 -11.41 16.83 5.41
C GLY A 76 -11.86 16.36 6.79
N THR A 77 -13.15 16.03 6.99
CA THR A 77 -13.65 15.56 8.30
C THR A 77 -14.65 14.41 8.18
N LEU A 78 -14.39 13.32 8.90
CA LEU A 78 -15.35 12.21 9.08
C LEU A 78 -15.89 12.24 10.52
N TRP A 79 -17.21 12.13 10.69
CA TRP A 79 -17.83 12.23 12.02
C TRP A 79 -19.07 11.34 12.20
N CYS A 80 -19.47 11.11 13.45
CA CYS A 80 -20.69 10.37 13.79
C CYS A 80 -21.33 10.83 15.11
N ASN A 81 -22.54 10.30 15.37
CA ASN A 81 -23.14 10.28 16.70
C ASN A 81 -22.82 8.93 17.35
N ALA A 82 -21.81 8.88 18.22
CA ALA A 82 -21.40 7.68 18.93
C ALA A 82 -22.26 7.49 20.19
N ARG A 83 -22.74 6.26 20.42
CA ARG A 83 -23.32 5.89 21.72
C ARG A 83 -22.22 5.98 22.79
N GLU A 84 -22.58 6.36 24.01
CA GLU A 84 -21.64 6.41 25.14
C GLU A 84 -20.89 5.08 25.33
N THR A 85 -21.57 3.95 25.14
CA THR A 85 -21.00 2.60 25.23
C THR A 85 -19.98 2.27 24.13
N ALA A 86 -19.91 3.06 23.06
CA ALA A 86 -19.02 2.85 21.92
C ALA A 86 -17.86 3.88 21.85
N LEU A 87 -17.74 4.78 22.82
CA LEU A 87 -16.71 5.82 22.81
C LEU A 87 -15.29 5.25 22.73
N SER A 88 -15.00 4.21 23.52
CA SER A 88 -13.68 3.58 23.57
C SER A 88 -13.26 3.02 22.20
N PHE A 89 -14.20 2.43 21.45
CA PHE A 89 -13.95 1.95 20.09
C PHE A 89 -13.50 3.08 19.15
N TYR A 90 -14.20 4.21 19.16
CA TYR A 90 -13.86 5.34 18.30
C TYR A 90 -12.57 6.06 18.75
N GLN A 91 -12.36 6.20 20.06
CA GLN A 91 -11.14 6.80 20.61
C GLN A 91 -9.89 6.01 20.23
N GLN A 92 -9.96 4.67 20.24
CA GLN A 92 -8.88 3.80 19.76
C GLN A 92 -8.56 3.98 18.27
N LEU A 93 -9.52 4.50 17.49
CA LEU A 93 -9.35 4.83 16.07
C LEU A 93 -8.94 6.29 15.84
N GLY A 94 -8.70 7.07 16.91
CA GLY A 94 -8.28 8.47 16.81
C GLY A 94 -9.41 9.48 16.72
N PHE A 95 -10.68 9.07 16.89
CA PHE A 95 -11.78 10.01 16.97
C PHE A 95 -11.76 10.79 18.29
N THR A 96 -12.12 12.06 18.20
CA THR A 96 -12.23 12.99 19.34
C THR A 96 -13.67 13.43 19.54
N VAL A 97 -14.09 13.59 20.80
CA VAL A 97 -15.40 14.13 21.15
C VAL A 97 -15.41 15.63 20.87
N PHE A 98 -16.48 16.14 20.23
CA PHE A 98 -16.62 17.57 19.93
C PHE A 98 -18.03 18.12 20.26
N SER A 99 -18.81 17.39 21.06
CA SER A 99 -20.07 17.89 21.63
C SER A 99 -20.18 17.55 23.11
N GLU A 100 -21.08 18.26 23.79
CA GLU A 100 -21.63 17.78 25.06
C GLU A 100 -22.44 16.49 24.86
N ARG A 101 -22.71 15.80 25.96
CA ARG A 101 -23.58 14.60 25.99
C ARG A 101 -25.00 15.01 25.60
N PHE A 102 -25.61 14.27 24.69
CA PHE A 102 -27.02 14.45 24.32
C PHE A 102 -27.75 13.10 24.26
N PHE A 103 -29.08 13.14 24.22
CA PHE A 103 -29.91 11.94 24.24
C PHE A 103 -30.71 11.77 22.94
N LYS A 104 -30.86 10.52 22.51
CA LYS A 104 -31.78 10.11 21.44
C LYS A 104 -32.46 8.83 21.88
N ASP A 105 -33.79 8.80 21.93
CA ASP A 105 -34.58 7.66 22.39
C ASP A 105 -34.07 7.13 23.75
N ASP A 106 -33.87 8.05 24.71
CA ASP A 106 -33.32 7.82 26.06
C ASP A 106 -31.90 7.23 26.13
N LEU A 107 -31.24 7.05 24.99
CA LEU A 107 -29.86 6.57 24.94
C LEU A 107 -28.88 7.77 24.88
N PRO A 108 -27.77 7.72 25.63
CA PRO A 108 -26.77 8.78 25.63
C PRO A 108 -25.79 8.68 24.45
N PHE A 109 -25.48 9.84 23.85
CA PHE A 109 -24.61 9.99 22.70
C PHE A 109 -23.65 11.17 22.84
N PHE A 110 -22.57 11.11 22.06
CA PHE A 110 -21.63 12.20 21.80
C PHE A 110 -21.40 12.33 20.29
N LYS A 111 -21.13 13.54 19.80
CA LYS A 111 -20.60 13.72 18.45
C LYS A 111 -19.10 13.50 18.50
N MET A 112 -18.60 12.64 17.62
CA MET A 112 -17.18 12.33 17.51
C MET A 112 -16.70 12.56 16.09
N LYS A 113 -15.48 13.09 15.92
CA LYS A 113 -14.87 13.38 14.63
C LYS A 113 -13.43 12.91 14.55
N ILE A 114 -12.98 12.63 13.34
CA ILE A 114 -11.56 12.45 12.99
C ILE A 114 -11.24 13.37 11.80
N PRO A 115 -10.11 14.10 11.84
CA PRO A 115 -9.63 14.79 10.65
C PRO A 115 -9.21 13.74 9.61
N VAL A 116 -9.80 13.82 8.43
CA VAL A 116 -9.38 13.01 7.30
C VAL A 116 -8.21 13.75 6.68
N LYS A 117 -7.01 13.21 6.90
CA LYS A 117 -5.83 13.75 6.25
C LYS A 117 -6.02 13.61 4.74
N PRO A 118 -5.84 14.69 3.95
CA PRO A 118 -5.83 14.57 2.50
C PRO A 118 -4.83 13.49 2.11
N ALA A 119 -5.08 12.81 0.98
CA ALA A 119 -4.03 12.00 0.37
C ALA A 119 -2.83 12.93 0.25
N GLN A 120 -1.73 12.58 0.91
CA GLN A 120 -0.53 13.39 0.90
C GLN A 120 -0.26 13.72 -0.57
N ALA A 121 -0.11 15.01 -0.92
CA ALA A 121 0.40 15.37 -2.24
C ALA A 121 1.69 14.57 -2.35
N LYS A 122 1.69 13.54 -3.20
CA LYS A 122 2.66 12.45 -3.09
C LYS A 122 4.03 13.00 -3.53
N GLY A 123 4.74 13.59 -2.57
CA GLY A 123 6.09 14.06 -2.68
C GLY A 123 7.06 12.89 -2.77
N PHE A 124 8.34 13.19 -2.68
CA PHE A 124 9.39 12.19 -2.74
C PHE A 124 9.31 11.23 -1.56
N THR A 125 9.14 9.94 -1.85
CA THR A 125 8.91 8.90 -0.82
C THR A 125 10.15 8.01 -0.64
N ILE A 126 10.59 7.81 0.60
CA ILE A 126 11.61 6.82 0.95
C ILE A 126 10.96 5.46 1.18
N ILE A 127 11.43 4.44 0.45
CA ILE A 127 10.88 3.08 0.52
C ILE A 127 12.03 2.09 0.79
N PRO A 128 12.37 1.77 2.04
CA PRO A 128 13.32 0.70 2.31
C PRO A 128 12.84 -0.64 1.76
N ALA A 129 13.77 -1.48 1.35
CA ALA A 129 13.48 -2.82 0.83
C ALA A 129 13.89 -3.92 1.83
N ILE A 130 13.02 -4.91 2.02
CA ILE A 130 13.34 -6.18 2.67
C ILE A 130 13.13 -7.28 1.64
N ASP A 131 14.21 -7.99 1.30
CA ASP A 131 14.12 -9.21 0.49
C ASP A 131 14.07 -10.43 1.42
N ILE A 132 13.20 -11.40 1.12
CA ILE A 132 12.94 -12.57 1.95
C ILE A 132 13.37 -13.86 1.24
N ILE A 133 14.23 -14.64 1.91
CA ILE A 133 14.47 -16.06 1.60
C ILE A 133 14.37 -16.85 2.90
N GLY A 134 13.59 -17.94 2.90
CA GLY A 134 13.39 -18.81 4.05
C GLY A 134 12.85 -18.10 5.28
N GLY A 135 12.07 -17.03 5.09
CA GLY A 135 11.54 -16.20 6.18
C GLY A 135 12.53 -15.20 6.80
N LYS A 136 13.71 -15.00 6.21
CA LYS A 136 14.79 -14.14 6.73
C LYS A 136 15.06 -12.95 5.82
N CYS A 137 15.57 -11.85 6.37
CA CYS A 137 16.05 -10.70 5.60
C CYS A 137 17.38 -11.03 4.93
N VAL A 138 17.38 -11.03 3.61
CA VAL A 138 18.56 -11.31 2.80
C VAL A 138 18.85 -10.19 1.82
N ARG A 139 20.01 -10.27 1.16
CA ARG A 139 20.25 -9.58 -0.10
C ARG A 139 20.98 -10.50 -1.06
N LEU A 140 20.64 -10.40 -2.33
CA LEU A 140 21.39 -11.01 -3.42
C LEU A 140 22.32 -9.97 -4.03
N THR A 141 23.52 -10.39 -4.43
CA THR A 141 24.38 -9.54 -5.27
C THR A 141 23.93 -9.69 -6.71
N GLN A 142 23.43 -8.61 -7.33
CA GLN A 142 22.90 -8.60 -8.71
C GLN A 142 21.83 -9.68 -8.98
N GLY A 143 21.02 -10.01 -7.98
CA GLY A 143 19.97 -11.03 -8.12
C GLY A 143 20.45 -12.48 -8.13
N ASP A 144 21.73 -12.75 -7.87
CA ASP A 144 22.29 -14.11 -7.83
C ASP A 144 21.96 -14.82 -6.50
N TYR A 145 21.08 -15.82 -6.56
CA TYR A 145 20.68 -16.66 -5.41
C TYR A 145 21.83 -17.46 -4.79
N ALA A 146 22.91 -17.72 -5.53
CA ALA A 146 24.10 -18.36 -4.99
C ALA A 146 24.92 -17.41 -4.09
N GLN A 147 24.76 -16.10 -4.27
CA GLN A 147 25.47 -15.05 -3.55
C GLN A 147 24.54 -14.30 -2.59
N GLN A 148 23.94 -15.06 -1.68
CA GLN A 148 23.08 -14.51 -0.63
C GLN A 148 23.87 -14.12 0.63
N LYS A 149 23.48 -13.00 1.24
CA LYS A 149 23.88 -12.60 2.59
C LYS A 149 22.63 -12.43 3.45
N VAL A 150 22.60 -13.07 4.61
CA VAL A 150 21.55 -12.85 5.62
C VAL A 150 21.95 -11.63 6.45
N TYR A 151 21.07 -10.63 6.54
CA TYR A 151 21.29 -9.43 7.35
C TYR A 151 20.56 -9.50 8.69
N ASN A 152 19.36 -10.07 8.69
CA ASN A 152 18.60 -10.30 9.91
C ASN A 152 17.75 -11.56 9.74
N GLU A 153 17.66 -12.35 10.81
CA GLU A 153 16.85 -13.56 10.88
C GLU A 153 15.35 -13.25 11.06
N ASN A 154 15.00 -12.03 11.51
CA ASN A 154 13.65 -11.61 11.81
C ASN A 154 13.24 -10.35 11.02
N PRO A 155 12.47 -10.51 9.92
CA PRO A 155 11.98 -9.38 9.13
C PRO A 155 11.10 -8.38 9.87
N LEU A 156 10.40 -8.81 10.92
CA LEU A 156 9.57 -7.91 11.72
C LEU A 156 10.43 -6.89 12.48
N GLU A 157 11.59 -7.29 13.01
CA GLU A 157 12.48 -6.38 13.73
C GLU A 157 12.96 -5.26 12.80
N VAL A 158 13.39 -5.62 11.59
CA VAL A 158 13.84 -4.65 10.57
C VAL A 158 12.70 -3.71 10.18
N ALA A 159 11.49 -4.22 9.97
CA ALA A 159 10.34 -3.39 9.64
C ALA A 159 9.97 -2.42 10.77
N MET A 160 10.02 -2.86 12.03
CA MET A 160 9.80 -2.00 13.19
C MET A 160 10.87 -0.92 13.32
N GLU A 161 12.15 -1.22 13.06
CA GLU A 161 13.23 -0.22 13.04
C GLU A 161 12.99 0.88 12.00
N PHE A 162 12.48 0.50 10.81
CA PHE A 162 12.09 1.46 9.79
C PHE A 162 10.92 2.34 10.26
N GLU A 163 9.86 1.73 10.79
CA GLU A 163 8.70 2.46 11.30
C GLU A 163 9.07 3.42 12.45
N ASP A 164 9.87 2.97 13.42
CA ASP A 164 10.37 3.78 14.54
C ASP A 164 11.21 4.97 14.07
N SER A 165 11.78 4.86 12.87
CA SER A 165 12.50 5.95 12.21
C SER A 165 11.60 6.91 11.42
N GLY A 166 10.28 6.70 11.45
CA GLY A 166 9.28 7.54 10.78
C GLY A 166 8.96 7.12 9.34
N ILE A 167 9.60 6.08 8.82
CA ILE A 167 9.31 5.57 7.47
C ILE A 167 7.87 5.06 7.44
N GLN A 168 7.18 5.31 6.34
CA GLN A 168 5.77 4.97 6.18
C GLN A 168 5.52 3.90 5.11
N ARG A 169 6.51 3.61 4.26
CA ARG A 169 6.40 2.67 3.13
C ARG A 169 7.46 1.58 3.23
N LEU A 170 7.10 0.36 2.87
CA LEU A 170 8.00 -0.79 2.83
C LEU A 170 7.83 -1.56 1.51
N HIS A 171 8.93 -1.80 0.82
CA HIS A 171 9.01 -2.70 -0.33
C HIS A 171 9.42 -4.09 0.15
N LEU A 172 8.50 -5.06 0.13
CA LEU A 172 8.72 -6.40 0.66
C LEU A 172 8.75 -7.42 -0.48
N VAL A 173 9.89 -8.09 -0.69
CA VAL A 173 10.10 -8.97 -1.84
C VAL A 173 10.28 -10.41 -1.41
N ASP A 174 9.35 -11.27 -1.82
CA ASP A 174 9.44 -12.73 -1.67
C ASP A 174 10.30 -13.35 -2.77
N LEU A 175 11.59 -13.54 -2.50
CA LEU A 175 12.51 -14.14 -3.47
C LEU A 175 12.30 -15.65 -3.62
N ASP A 176 11.87 -16.35 -2.56
CA ASP A 176 11.43 -17.75 -2.72
C ASP A 176 10.25 -17.84 -3.69
N GLY A 177 9.30 -16.93 -3.54
CA GLY A 177 8.13 -16.85 -4.39
C GLY A 177 8.48 -16.44 -5.81
N ALA A 178 9.39 -15.48 -6.00
CA ALA A 178 9.90 -15.11 -7.32
C ALA A 178 10.53 -16.30 -8.05
N LYS A 179 11.35 -17.10 -7.35
CA LYS A 179 11.99 -18.30 -7.90
C LYS A 179 11.01 -19.45 -8.17
N LYS A 180 10.10 -19.71 -7.23
CA LYS A 180 9.10 -20.78 -7.34
C LYS A 180 7.98 -20.44 -8.33
N GLY A 181 7.69 -19.15 -8.49
CA GLY A 181 6.57 -18.66 -9.29
C GLY A 181 5.21 -18.83 -8.63
N ALA A 182 5.15 -18.71 -7.31
CA ALA A 182 3.93 -18.70 -6.48
C ALA A 182 4.27 -17.96 -5.19
N VAL A 183 3.29 -17.34 -4.51
CA VAL A 183 3.56 -16.65 -3.23
C VAL A 183 3.93 -17.68 -2.13
N VAL A 184 5.06 -17.47 -1.45
CA VAL A 184 5.61 -18.40 -0.43
C VAL A 184 5.62 -17.75 0.95
N ASN A 185 6.18 -16.54 1.08
CA ASN A 185 6.46 -15.89 2.35
C ASN A 185 5.31 -14.97 2.85
N TRP A 186 4.06 -15.28 2.48
CA TRP A 186 2.89 -14.48 2.89
C TRP A 186 2.71 -14.38 4.42
N LYS A 187 3.16 -15.38 5.19
CA LYS A 187 3.13 -15.32 6.68
C LYS A 187 4.05 -14.25 7.25
N VAL A 188 5.16 -13.95 6.56
CA VAL A 188 6.06 -12.85 6.94
C VAL A 188 5.35 -11.53 6.71
N LEU A 189 4.73 -11.36 5.53
CA LEU A 189 3.89 -10.20 5.22
C LEU A 189 2.78 -10.02 6.27
N GLU A 190 2.01 -11.06 6.57
CA GLU A 190 0.93 -11.04 7.58
C GLU A 190 1.45 -10.58 8.94
N THR A 191 2.62 -11.09 9.36
CA THR A 191 3.22 -10.73 10.64
C THR A 191 3.63 -9.26 10.68
N ILE A 192 4.25 -8.73 9.61
CA ILE A 192 4.68 -7.33 9.53
C ILE A 192 3.48 -6.39 9.46
N ALA A 193 2.50 -6.70 8.60
CA ALA A 193 1.30 -5.89 8.42
C ALA A 193 0.43 -5.84 9.68
N ALA A 194 0.41 -6.91 10.48
CA ALA A 194 -0.35 -6.95 11.72
C ALA A 194 0.29 -6.15 12.88
N LYS A 195 1.59 -5.86 12.79
CA LYS A 195 2.39 -5.30 13.89
C LYS A 195 3.03 -3.95 13.61
N THR A 196 2.95 -3.47 12.36
CA THR A 196 3.40 -2.13 11.97
C THR A 196 2.23 -1.37 11.32
N GLY A 197 2.34 -0.04 11.27
CA GLY A 197 1.49 0.86 10.50
C GLY A 197 2.06 1.21 9.12
N LEU A 198 3.09 0.49 8.67
CA LEU A 198 3.69 0.68 7.36
C LEU A 198 2.68 0.34 6.26
N THR A 199 2.69 1.15 5.20
CA THR A 199 2.05 0.79 3.93
C THR A 199 3.00 -0.14 3.16
N ILE A 200 2.61 -1.39 2.98
CA ILE A 200 3.48 -2.43 2.43
C ILE A 200 3.08 -2.72 0.99
N ASP A 201 4.05 -2.62 0.09
CA ASP A 201 3.93 -3.26 -1.22
C ASP A 201 4.66 -4.61 -1.20
N PHE A 202 4.01 -5.64 -1.72
CA PHE A 202 4.53 -7.00 -1.71
C PHE A 202 4.69 -7.55 -3.12
N GLY A 203 5.88 -8.03 -3.44
CA GLY A 203 6.21 -8.63 -4.73
C GLY A 203 6.87 -10.00 -4.60
N GLY A 204 6.93 -10.74 -5.71
CA GLY A 204 7.56 -12.05 -5.76
C GLY A 204 6.57 -13.21 -5.87
N GLY A 205 6.55 -13.87 -7.02
CA GLY A 205 5.75 -15.08 -7.23
C GLY A 205 4.27 -14.88 -7.57
N ILE A 206 3.78 -13.64 -7.66
CA ILE A 206 2.39 -13.36 -8.03
C ILE A 206 2.17 -13.68 -9.52
N LYS A 207 1.41 -14.75 -9.82
CA LYS A 207 1.12 -15.19 -11.20
C LYS A 207 -0.37 -15.31 -11.52
N SER A 208 -1.22 -15.29 -10.50
CA SER A 208 -2.65 -15.52 -10.62
C SER A 208 -3.48 -14.60 -9.73
N GLY A 209 -4.80 -14.55 -9.95
CA GLY A 209 -5.73 -13.83 -9.08
C GLY A 209 -5.77 -14.40 -7.65
N ASP A 210 -5.53 -15.71 -7.49
CA ASP A 210 -5.44 -16.34 -6.16
C ASP A 210 -4.20 -15.87 -5.40
N ASP A 211 -3.06 -15.72 -6.08
CA ASP A 211 -1.84 -15.14 -5.48
C ASP A 211 -2.08 -13.71 -5.03
N LEU A 212 -2.71 -12.88 -5.87
CA LEU A 212 -3.08 -11.50 -5.51
C LEU A 212 -3.99 -11.45 -4.28
N LYS A 213 -4.99 -12.33 -4.24
CA LYS A 213 -5.89 -12.43 -3.11
C LYS A 213 -5.12 -12.76 -1.83
N ILE A 214 -4.21 -13.75 -1.86
CA ILE A 214 -3.34 -14.08 -0.71
C ILE A 214 -2.56 -12.85 -0.26
N VAL A 215 -1.96 -12.10 -1.19
CA VAL A 215 -1.14 -10.92 -0.88
C VAL A 215 -1.99 -9.84 -0.18
N PHE A 216 -3.15 -9.49 -0.72
CA PHE A 216 -4.01 -8.47 -0.10
C PHE A 216 -4.64 -8.94 1.22
N GLU A 217 -5.07 -10.20 1.32
CA GLU A 217 -5.63 -10.77 2.55
C GLU A 217 -4.58 -10.91 3.66
N SER A 218 -3.30 -11.07 3.29
CA SER A 218 -2.16 -11.04 4.21
C SER A 218 -1.76 -9.61 4.64
N GLY A 219 -2.44 -8.58 4.13
CA GLY A 219 -2.28 -7.20 4.61
C GLY A 219 -1.37 -6.31 3.77
N ALA A 220 -0.96 -6.70 2.56
CA ALA A 220 -0.32 -5.74 1.66
C ALA A 220 -1.31 -4.67 1.20
N GLU A 221 -0.90 -3.40 1.16
CA GLU A 221 -1.70 -2.33 0.58
C GLU A 221 -1.58 -2.28 -0.94
N LEU A 222 -0.42 -2.70 -1.49
CA LEU A 222 -0.15 -2.77 -2.92
C LEU A 222 0.46 -4.11 -3.30
N ALA A 223 0.14 -4.59 -4.50
CA ALA A 223 0.82 -5.71 -5.12
C ALA A 223 1.88 -5.19 -6.12
N THR A 224 3.11 -5.67 -5.96
CA THR A 224 4.22 -5.37 -6.87
C THR A 224 4.24 -6.37 -8.02
N ILE A 225 3.94 -5.88 -9.23
CA ILE A 225 3.76 -6.69 -10.44
C ILE A 225 4.76 -6.28 -11.51
N GLY A 226 5.61 -7.21 -11.94
CA GLY A 226 6.55 -7.00 -13.06
C GLY A 226 6.30 -7.98 -14.21
N SER A 227 6.77 -9.22 -14.06
CA SER A 227 6.75 -10.22 -15.14
C SER A 227 5.36 -10.51 -15.72
N VAL A 228 4.29 -10.47 -14.92
CA VAL A 228 2.91 -10.68 -15.43
C VAL A 228 2.47 -9.51 -16.32
N ALA A 229 2.77 -8.26 -15.95
CA ALA A 229 2.42 -7.09 -16.76
C ALA A 229 3.10 -7.12 -18.14
N VAL A 230 4.24 -7.79 -18.25
CA VAL A 230 4.96 -7.98 -19.52
C VAL A 230 4.40 -9.16 -20.31
N LYS A 231 4.29 -10.34 -19.69
CA LYS A 231 3.96 -11.60 -20.39
C LYS A 231 2.47 -11.84 -20.60
N GLN A 232 1.63 -11.27 -19.74
CA GLN A 232 0.18 -11.44 -19.72
C GLN A 232 -0.50 -10.09 -19.42
N PRO A 233 -0.32 -9.06 -20.28
CA PRO A 233 -0.77 -7.70 -20.00
C PRO A 233 -2.29 -7.61 -19.76
N GLU A 234 -3.11 -8.34 -20.52
CA GLU A 234 -4.57 -8.32 -20.30
C GLU A 234 -4.99 -8.91 -18.95
N LEU A 235 -4.25 -9.90 -18.43
CA LEU A 235 -4.48 -10.40 -17.07
C LEU A 235 -4.15 -9.31 -16.05
N PHE A 236 -3.00 -8.63 -16.19
CA PHE A 236 -2.64 -7.51 -15.33
C PHE A 236 -3.67 -6.38 -15.38
N PHE A 237 -4.15 -6.02 -16.57
CA PHE A 237 -5.19 -5.00 -16.72
C PHE A 237 -6.51 -5.41 -16.08
N SER A 238 -6.89 -6.70 -16.15
CA SER A 238 -8.07 -7.18 -15.42
C SER A 238 -7.96 -6.99 -13.90
N TRP A 239 -6.75 -7.05 -13.35
CA TRP A 239 -6.51 -6.77 -11.93
C TRP A 239 -6.57 -5.28 -11.61
N LEU A 240 -6.09 -4.41 -12.50
CA LEU A 240 -6.28 -2.96 -12.37
C LEU A 240 -7.75 -2.60 -12.33
N ASP A 241 -8.57 -3.19 -13.21
CA ASP A 241 -10.01 -2.95 -13.25
C ASP A 241 -10.71 -3.48 -11.99
N GLN A 242 -10.30 -4.64 -11.48
CA GLN A 242 -10.90 -5.27 -10.32
C GLN A 242 -10.54 -4.59 -8.99
N TYR A 243 -9.27 -4.26 -8.77
CA TYR A 243 -8.76 -3.77 -7.48
C TYR A 243 -8.51 -2.26 -7.45
N GLY A 244 -8.43 -1.63 -8.61
CA GLY A 244 -8.08 -0.22 -8.77
C GLY A 244 -6.58 0.01 -8.92
N ALA A 245 -6.21 1.01 -9.71
CA ALA A 245 -4.81 1.31 -10.03
C ALA A 245 -3.93 1.66 -8.80
N ASP A 246 -4.52 2.20 -7.73
CA ASP A 246 -3.79 2.53 -6.49
C ASP A 246 -3.38 1.29 -5.68
N LYS A 247 -3.85 0.09 -6.07
CA LYS A 247 -3.48 -1.21 -5.47
C LYS A 247 -2.33 -1.91 -6.20
N MET A 248 -1.82 -1.34 -7.28
CA MET A 248 -0.76 -1.95 -8.09
C MET A 248 0.48 -1.06 -8.11
N PHE A 249 1.64 -1.68 -7.92
CA PHE A 249 2.93 -1.04 -8.12
C PHE A 249 3.66 -1.75 -9.25
N LEU A 250 3.74 -1.09 -10.41
CA LEU A 250 4.29 -1.71 -11.62
C LEU A 250 5.82 -1.68 -11.58
N GLY A 251 6.44 -2.86 -11.61
CA GLY A 251 7.88 -3.01 -11.71
C GLY A 251 8.35 -3.05 -13.16
N ALA A 252 9.26 -2.15 -13.52
CA ALA A 252 9.98 -2.12 -14.79
C ALA A 252 11.47 -2.39 -14.54
N ASP A 253 11.83 -3.67 -14.45
CA ASP A 253 13.24 -4.05 -14.37
C ASP A 253 13.85 -4.03 -15.77
N VAL A 254 15.01 -3.39 -15.93
CA VAL A 254 15.63 -3.17 -17.24
C VAL A 254 17.09 -3.59 -17.29
N LYS A 255 17.50 -3.98 -18.48
CA LYS A 255 18.89 -4.12 -18.88
C LYS A 255 19.06 -3.41 -20.22
N GLU A 256 19.96 -2.43 -20.28
CA GLU A 256 20.16 -1.62 -21.50
C GLU A 256 18.85 -0.97 -22.00
N GLU A 257 18.03 -0.44 -21.06
CA GLU A 257 16.72 0.17 -21.33
C GLU A 257 15.64 -0.79 -21.88
N MET A 258 15.95 -2.09 -21.95
CA MET A 258 15.04 -3.16 -22.37
C MET A 258 14.47 -3.90 -21.17
N ILE A 259 13.17 -4.22 -21.21
CA ILE A 259 12.47 -4.89 -20.11
C ILE A 259 13.03 -6.29 -19.88
N ALA A 260 13.34 -6.60 -18.63
CA ALA A 260 13.76 -7.90 -18.16
C ALA A 260 12.71 -8.54 -17.25
N VAL A 261 12.57 -9.87 -17.35
CA VAL A 261 11.53 -10.65 -16.67
C VAL A 261 12.10 -11.96 -16.11
N GLY A 262 11.28 -12.68 -15.34
CA GLY A 262 11.64 -14.00 -14.83
C GLY A 262 12.77 -13.98 -13.81
N GLY A 263 12.81 -12.95 -12.95
CA GLY A 263 13.93 -12.75 -12.01
C GLY A 263 15.23 -12.37 -12.71
N TRP A 264 15.13 -11.52 -13.74
CA TRP A 264 16.25 -10.96 -14.52
C TRP A 264 16.98 -11.96 -15.42
N LEU A 265 16.42 -13.15 -15.61
CA LEU A 265 17.01 -14.20 -16.45
C LEU A 265 16.71 -14.02 -17.95
N GLU A 266 15.66 -13.26 -18.29
CA GLU A 266 15.20 -13.07 -19.67
C GLU A 266 15.09 -11.57 -19.96
N THR A 267 15.86 -11.07 -20.93
CA THR A 267 15.71 -9.72 -21.49
C THR A 267 14.85 -9.79 -22.75
N THR A 268 13.78 -8.99 -22.78
CA THR A 268 12.86 -8.89 -23.92
C THR A 268 13.35 -7.85 -24.92
N ASP A 269 12.73 -7.79 -26.09
CA ASP A 269 12.92 -6.74 -27.11
C ASP A 269 12.02 -5.51 -26.90
N ARG A 270 11.29 -5.45 -25.77
CA ARG A 270 10.41 -4.32 -25.44
C ARG A 270 11.17 -3.24 -24.68
N SER A 271 11.17 -2.02 -25.22
CA SER A 271 11.75 -0.86 -24.54
C SER A 271 10.97 -0.51 -23.27
N VAL A 272 11.66 0.02 -22.26
CA VAL A 272 11.02 0.52 -21.04
C VAL A 272 10.03 1.65 -21.33
N PHE A 273 10.34 2.51 -22.30
CA PHE A 273 9.50 3.64 -22.67
C PHE A 273 8.16 3.19 -23.26
N ASP A 274 8.17 2.23 -24.19
CA ASP A 274 6.94 1.70 -24.78
C ASP A 274 6.14 0.89 -23.77
N PHE A 275 6.83 0.14 -22.91
CA PHE A 275 6.20 -0.58 -21.81
C PHE A 275 5.46 0.38 -20.87
N LEU A 276 6.14 1.40 -20.35
CA LEU A 276 5.54 2.36 -19.43
C LEU A 276 4.42 3.16 -20.09
N ARG A 277 4.60 3.65 -21.33
CA ARG A 277 3.56 4.38 -22.08
C ARG A 277 2.26 3.58 -22.17
N THR A 278 2.36 2.33 -22.61
CA THR A 278 1.19 1.44 -22.75
C THR A 278 0.46 1.25 -21.43
N ASN A 279 1.21 1.06 -20.33
CA ASN A 279 0.63 0.82 -19.02
C ASN A 279 -0.01 2.08 -18.42
N LEU A 280 0.60 3.25 -18.62
CA LEU A 280 0.04 4.54 -18.21
C LEU A 280 -1.27 4.85 -18.95
N GLU A 281 -1.34 4.58 -20.26
CA GLU A 281 -2.56 4.71 -21.06
C GLU A 281 -3.70 3.79 -20.56
N ARG A 282 -3.35 2.65 -19.95
CA ARG A 282 -4.30 1.72 -19.32
C ARG A 282 -4.59 2.03 -17.84
N GLY A 283 -4.11 3.17 -17.34
CA GLY A 283 -4.49 3.71 -16.04
C GLY A 283 -3.55 3.35 -14.88
N VAL A 284 -2.39 2.74 -15.13
CA VAL A 284 -1.37 2.53 -14.09
C VAL A 284 -0.93 3.89 -13.52
N LYS A 285 -0.79 3.99 -12.20
CA LYS A 285 -0.47 5.24 -11.49
C LYS A 285 0.90 5.26 -10.83
N GLU A 286 1.40 4.13 -10.33
CA GLU A 286 2.65 4.03 -9.60
C GLU A 286 3.56 3.02 -10.30
N VAL A 287 4.79 3.44 -10.61
CA VAL A 287 5.78 2.60 -11.28
C VAL A 287 7.12 2.73 -10.57
N PHE A 288 7.88 1.65 -10.50
CA PHE A 288 9.30 1.73 -10.20
C PHE A 288 10.11 1.15 -11.35
N CYS A 289 11.31 1.68 -11.53
CA CYS A 289 12.25 1.16 -12.53
C CYS A 289 13.53 0.74 -11.82
N THR A 290 13.99 -0.48 -12.10
CA THR A 290 15.26 -1.00 -11.60
C THR A 290 16.23 -1.15 -12.77
N ASP A 291 17.37 -0.46 -12.75
CA ASP A 291 18.48 -0.83 -13.63
C ASP A 291 19.25 -1.99 -13.00
N ILE A 292 19.08 -3.18 -13.56
CA ILE A 292 19.66 -4.42 -13.05
C ILE A 292 21.19 -4.33 -13.02
N ALA A 293 21.80 -3.58 -13.95
CA ALA A 293 23.25 -3.44 -13.99
C ALA A 293 23.81 -2.65 -12.81
N LYS A 294 22.97 -1.88 -12.11
CA LYS A 294 23.34 -1.11 -10.90
C LYS A 294 22.91 -1.79 -9.59
N ASP A 295 21.96 -2.73 -9.64
CA ASP A 295 21.37 -3.24 -8.41
C ASP A 295 22.37 -3.97 -7.51
N GLY A 296 22.34 -3.63 -6.21
CA GLY A 296 23.23 -4.22 -5.21
C GLY A 296 24.72 -3.88 -5.35
N LEU A 297 25.12 -3.01 -6.29
CA LEU A 297 26.53 -2.66 -6.51
C LEU A 297 27.02 -1.48 -5.67
N LEU A 298 26.13 -0.63 -5.16
CA LEU A 298 26.47 0.59 -4.40
C LEU A 298 27.38 1.54 -5.22
N GLN A 299 27.03 1.76 -6.49
CA GLN A 299 27.79 2.56 -7.47
C GLN A 299 27.02 3.78 -8.00
N GLY A 300 25.94 4.16 -7.33
CA GLY A 300 25.02 5.20 -7.76
C GLY A 300 23.87 4.65 -8.62
N PRO A 301 22.68 5.26 -8.52
CA PRO A 301 21.51 4.89 -9.31
C PRO A 301 21.65 5.27 -10.79
N SER A 302 20.77 4.75 -11.64
CA SER A 302 20.71 5.12 -13.06
C SER A 302 19.95 6.43 -13.28
N THR A 303 20.40 7.52 -12.65
CA THR A 303 19.71 8.83 -12.68
C THR A 303 19.43 9.32 -14.10
N GLU A 304 20.36 9.13 -15.03
CA GLU A 304 20.17 9.55 -16.43
C GLU A 304 19.05 8.77 -17.13
N LEU A 305 18.90 7.47 -16.87
CA LEU A 305 17.76 6.70 -17.36
C LEU A 305 16.44 7.26 -16.81
N TYR A 306 16.39 7.55 -15.51
CA TYR A 306 15.18 8.07 -14.88
C TYR A 306 14.78 9.45 -15.42
N LYS A 307 15.77 10.34 -15.64
CA LYS A 307 15.54 11.64 -16.29
C LYS A 307 14.97 11.49 -17.69
N LYS A 308 15.48 10.54 -18.51
CA LYS A 308 14.91 10.24 -19.84
C LYS A 308 13.46 9.79 -19.73
N ILE A 309 13.15 8.86 -18.83
CA ILE A 309 11.77 8.34 -18.65
C ILE A 309 10.81 9.47 -18.28
N ILE A 310 11.19 10.34 -17.32
CA ILE A 310 10.37 11.48 -16.92
C ILE A 310 10.17 12.46 -18.07
N ALA A 311 11.21 12.73 -18.84
CA ALA A 311 11.14 13.65 -19.98
C ALA A 311 10.22 13.12 -21.09
N GLU A 312 10.25 11.82 -21.37
CA GLU A 312 9.41 11.20 -22.40
C GLU A 312 7.97 10.93 -21.95
N LEU A 313 7.74 10.76 -20.65
CA LEU A 313 6.43 10.44 -20.07
C LEU A 313 6.03 11.49 -19.01
N PRO A 314 5.64 12.71 -19.42
CA PRO A 314 5.27 13.76 -18.48
C PRO A 314 4.16 13.34 -17.52
N GLY A 315 4.36 13.59 -16.23
CA GLY A 315 3.41 13.25 -15.17
C GLY A 315 3.52 11.82 -14.64
N ILE A 316 4.44 11.00 -15.16
CA ILE A 316 4.74 9.69 -14.59
C ILE A 316 5.17 9.81 -13.13
N ARG A 317 4.64 8.94 -12.27
CA ARG A 317 5.09 8.81 -10.89
C ARG A 317 6.11 7.68 -10.80
N LEU A 318 7.36 8.02 -11.12
CA LEU A 318 8.45 7.08 -11.18
C LEU A 318 9.21 7.00 -9.85
N THR A 319 9.35 5.80 -9.32
CA THR A 319 10.23 5.47 -8.19
C THR A 319 11.52 4.84 -8.70
N ALA A 320 12.66 5.34 -8.26
CA ALA A 320 13.96 4.76 -8.59
C ALA A 320 14.22 3.48 -7.77
N SER A 321 14.82 2.46 -8.37
CA SER A 321 15.27 1.24 -7.70
C SER A 321 16.67 0.83 -8.18
N GLY A 322 17.51 0.35 -7.26
CA GLY A 322 18.86 -0.13 -7.56
C GLY A 322 19.93 0.97 -7.61
N GLY A 323 21.16 0.58 -7.28
CA GLY A 323 22.36 1.42 -7.38
C GLY A 323 22.60 2.42 -6.24
N VAL A 324 21.57 2.83 -5.50
CA VAL A 324 21.69 3.78 -4.36
C VAL A 324 22.83 3.37 -3.44
N SER A 325 23.72 4.33 -3.16
CA SER A 325 25.01 4.09 -2.52
C SER A 325 25.30 4.99 -1.33
N HIS A 326 24.81 6.23 -1.34
CA HIS A 326 24.94 7.20 -0.25
C HIS A 326 23.79 8.22 -0.25
N ILE A 327 23.68 9.05 0.79
CA ILE A 327 22.56 9.99 0.94
C ILE A 327 22.45 11.01 -0.21
N GLY A 328 23.58 11.45 -0.77
CA GLY A 328 23.60 12.34 -1.95
C GLY A 328 22.89 11.77 -3.19
N ASP A 329 22.84 10.44 -3.36
CA ASP A 329 22.06 9.83 -4.45
C ASP A 329 20.56 10.08 -4.25
N VAL A 330 20.09 10.04 -3.00
CA VAL A 330 18.69 10.29 -2.63
C VAL A 330 18.31 11.75 -2.92
N GLU A 331 19.20 12.69 -2.58
CA GLU A 331 19.05 14.12 -2.88
C GLU A 331 18.99 14.38 -4.39
N GLU A 332 19.88 13.74 -5.16
CA GLU A 332 19.89 13.86 -6.63
C GLU A 332 18.61 13.31 -7.25
N LEU A 333 18.14 12.15 -6.79
CA LEU A 333 16.90 11.54 -7.28
C LEU A 333 15.67 12.43 -6.97
N GLN A 334 15.61 13.01 -5.77
CA GLN A 334 14.56 13.96 -5.43
C GLN A 334 14.61 15.20 -6.34
N ALA A 335 15.79 15.78 -6.54
CA ALA A 335 15.98 16.94 -7.41
C ALA A 335 15.69 16.65 -8.89
N ALA A 336 15.87 15.40 -9.33
CA ALA A 336 15.53 14.93 -10.66
C ALA A 336 14.02 14.72 -10.89
N GLY A 337 13.19 14.92 -9.86
CA GLY A 337 11.73 14.86 -9.97
C GLY A 337 11.14 13.45 -9.85
N LEU A 338 11.88 12.48 -9.30
CA LEU A 338 11.32 11.17 -8.97
C LEU A 338 10.22 11.30 -7.89
N ALA A 339 9.27 10.37 -7.93
CA ALA A 339 8.23 10.23 -6.91
C ALA A 339 8.73 9.54 -5.63
N GLY A 340 9.86 8.85 -5.70
CA GLY A 340 10.48 8.22 -4.55
C GLY A 340 11.68 7.35 -4.93
N VAL A 341 12.21 6.64 -3.94
CA VAL A 341 13.35 5.75 -4.10
C VAL A 341 13.20 4.49 -3.23
N ILE A 342 13.49 3.34 -3.83
CA ILE A 342 13.64 2.07 -3.14
C ILE A 342 15.10 1.91 -2.69
N ILE A 343 15.33 1.70 -1.39
CA ILE A 343 16.68 1.60 -0.82
C ILE A 343 16.84 0.26 -0.08
N GLY A 344 17.69 -0.62 -0.61
CA GLY A 344 18.03 -1.89 0.04
C GLY A 344 19.42 -1.84 0.67
N LYS A 345 20.40 -2.42 -0.03
CA LYS A 345 21.76 -2.71 0.46
C LYS A 345 22.48 -1.53 1.14
N ALA A 346 22.26 -0.28 0.70
CA ALA A 346 22.92 0.88 1.29
C ALA A 346 22.57 1.10 2.78
N ILE A 347 21.34 0.77 3.19
CA ILE A 347 20.91 0.83 4.60
C ILE A 347 21.62 -0.27 5.39
N TYR A 348 21.57 -1.51 4.89
CA TYR A 348 22.13 -2.67 5.58
C TYR A 348 23.66 -2.66 5.71
N GLU A 349 24.36 -2.00 4.79
CA GLU A 349 25.82 -1.82 4.84
C GLU A 349 26.23 -0.51 5.54
N GLY A 350 25.28 0.19 6.19
CA GLY A 350 25.55 1.40 6.99
C GLY A 350 26.03 2.60 6.19
N ARG A 351 25.84 2.61 4.86
CA ARG A 351 26.20 3.74 4.00
C ARG A 351 25.17 4.86 4.02
N ILE A 352 23.93 4.52 4.34
CA ILE A 352 22.85 5.45 4.61
C ILE A 352 22.23 5.02 5.94
N THR A 353 22.17 5.95 6.88
CA THR A 353 21.57 5.72 8.19
C THR A 353 20.10 6.16 8.21
N LEU A 354 19.27 5.51 9.03
CA LEU A 354 17.85 5.90 9.16
C LEU A 354 17.66 7.36 9.61
N PRO A 355 18.49 7.94 10.52
CA PRO A 355 18.43 9.36 10.83
C PRO A 355 18.68 10.29 9.64
N GLU A 356 19.50 9.90 8.66
CA GLU A 356 19.69 10.71 7.45
C GLU A 356 18.44 10.74 6.58
N LEU A 357 17.72 9.61 6.50
CA LEU A 357 16.48 9.48 5.73
C LEU A 357 15.32 10.29 6.31
N LYS A 358 15.33 10.60 7.62
CA LYS A 358 14.32 11.44 8.27
C LYS A 358 14.15 12.82 7.64
N LYS A 359 15.15 13.32 6.91
CA LYS A 359 15.07 14.62 6.21
C LYS A 359 14.09 14.62 5.04
N PHE A 360 13.69 13.44 4.56
CA PHE A 360 12.83 13.25 3.39
C PHE A 360 11.41 12.79 3.75
N ILE A 361 11.11 12.67 5.04
CA ILE A 361 9.86 12.18 5.62
C ILE A 361 9.16 13.37 6.31
#